data_AF-A8PNJ9-F1
#
_entry.id   AF-A8PNJ9-F1
#
_cell.length_a   1.000
_cell.length_b   1.000
_cell.length_c   1.000
_cell.angle_alpha   90.00
_cell.angle_beta   90.00
_cell.angle_gamma   90.00
#
_symmetry.space_group_name_H-M   'P 1'
#
loop_
_entity.id
_entity.type
_entity.pdbx_description
1 polymer ?
#
loop_
_entity_poly.entity_id
_entity_poly.type
_entity_poly.pdbx_seq_one_letter_code
_entity_poly.pdbx_strand_id
1 'polypeptide(L)'
;MSIAPIPQEFINELLARVDIVQLIDARVPLRKKGKNYIACCPFHSEKTPSFTVTPEKQFYYCFGCAISGNAFNFLMDYEKLSFLEAVSILAESLGMEIPHAAKQQEVYKDSANLYTLLEEVAQFYANERQQNKTVRYYLKQRNLSDEIMTQFRLGYAPLGWDTLLKAFKKETERLLTVGLLIKKSKGQGYYDRFRDRVLFPIRDRKGRVIGFGGRTVTQGEPKYLNSPETLLFHKGKELYGLYEVFQHNRHVERILVVEGYMDVLALFQAGFPFAVATLGTAMSRDQLSRLMSHTQEIIFCFDGDSAGKKAAWRVLEQSLALLTDGYIFRFLCLPHGEDPDSFIQKKGADEFMTFMEQAQSLTEFLFSGLLAQVDITQLEGKARLAKLAVPLIEKVTQGIMQYKLFEQLARLVNIDVMTLKKITTHTTNHPLKTMQKKINPVSKVNRFSPMRLAIALLIQFPHIAQSLSDKQCQILNTLKLPGSDLLVQLFSVIKQQPELTSAMLLEYWRDDEVHYKILKQLMGYSITIPKSGVQAEFDDLLKFLKKSVIENQIDNLLQQGKQTGLNVQEKKQLYHLMLTTLHER
;
A
#
# COMPACT_ATOMS: atom_id res chain seq x y z
N MET A 1 9.26 -0.69 -11.80
CA MET A 1 10.63 -0.92 -12.35
C MET A 1 11.01 -2.34 -12.01
N SER A 2 11.30 -3.13 -13.05
CA SER A 2 11.60 -4.57 -13.01
C SER A 2 12.72 -4.89 -12.00
N ILE A 3 12.36 -5.63 -10.94
CA ILE A 3 13.32 -6.43 -10.18
C ILE A 3 13.62 -7.61 -11.10
N ALA A 4 14.81 -7.65 -11.72
CA ALA A 4 15.14 -8.63 -12.75
C ALA A 4 14.89 -10.07 -12.25
N PRO A 5 14.23 -10.91 -13.07
CA PRO A 5 13.25 -11.85 -12.56
C PRO A 5 13.90 -13.19 -12.21
N ILE A 6 13.49 -13.75 -11.08
CA ILE A 6 13.55 -15.19 -10.90
C ILE A 6 12.68 -15.79 -12.00
N PRO A 7 13.17 -16.75 -12.80
CA PRO A 7 12.38 -17.32 -13.91
C PRO A 7 11.00 -17.76 -13.41
N GLN A 8 9.95 -17.39 -14.14
CA GLN A 8 8.58 -17.73 -13.77
C GLN A 8 8.42 -19.24 -13.59
N GLU A 9 9.11 -20.03 -14.41
CA GLU A 9 9.18 -21.50 -14.32
C GLU A 9 9.68 -21.97 -12.95
N PHE A 10 10.70 -21.33 -12.38
CA PHE A 10 11.20 -21.67 -11.05
C PHE A 10 10.24 -21.23 -9.93
N ILE A 11 9.63 -20.05 -10.06
CA ILE A 11 8.59 -19.61 -9.12
C ILE A 11 7.45 -20.63 -9.09
N ASN A 12 7.03 -21.11 -10.27
CA ASN A 12 6.01 -22.12 -10.40
C ASN A 12 6.46 -23.45 -9.77
N GLU A 13 7.66 -23.93 -10.09
CA GLU A 13 8.20 -25.17 -9.51
C GLU A 13 8.27 -25.10 -7.98
N LEU A 14 8.71 -23.96 -7.43
CA LEU A 14 8.78 -23.74 -6.01
C LEU A 14 7.39 -23.79 -5.36
N LEU A 15 6.41 -23.08 -5.93
CA LEU A 15 5.02 -23.13 -5.46
C LEU A 15 4.38 -24.51 -5.61
N ALA A 16 4.81 -25.33 -6.59
CA ALA A 16 4.32 -26.69 -6.76
C ALA A 16 4.75 -27.61 -5.61
N ARG A 17 5.93 -27.37 -5.04
CA ARG A 17 6.54 -28.20 -3.98
C ARG A 17 6.23 -27.72 -2.58
N VAL A 18 5.94 -26.42 -2.40
CA VAL A 18 5.58 -25.87 -1.09
C VAL A 18 4.21 -26.39 -0.65
N ASP A 19 4.12 -26.86 0.59
CA ASP A 19 2.85 -27.07 1.28
C ASP A 19 2.54 -25.87 2.17
N ILE A 20 1.60 -25.02 1.73
CA ILE A 20 1.19 -23.83 2.47
C ILE A 20 0.64 -24.16 3.87
N VAL A 21 0.05 -25.34 4.07
CA VAL A 21 -0.48 -25.73 5.39
C VAL A 21 0.67 -25.93 6.34
N GLN A 22 1.69 -26.71 5.96
CA GLN A 22 2.88 -26.95 6.80
C GLN A 22 3.64 -25.65 7.07
N LEU A 23 3.82 -24.82 6.04
CA LEU A 23 4.50 -23.54 6.15
C LEU A 23 3.85 -22.63 7.20
N ILE A 24 2.52 -22.53 7.17
CA ILE A 24 1.75 -21.69 8.08
C ILE A 24 1.64 -22.34 9.46
N ASP A 25 1.36 -23.64 9.55
CA ASP A 25 1.17 -24.36 10.82
C ASP A 25 2.41 -24.29 11.72
N ALA A 26 3.60 -24.27 11.12
CA ALA A 26 4.86 -24.07 11.83
C ALA A 26 4.97 -22.71 12.56
N ARG A 27 4.13 -21.73 12.22
CA ARG A 27 4.14 -20.35 12.76
C ARG A 27 2.84 -19.97 13.45
N VAL A 28 1.72 -20.51 12.97
CA VAL A 28 0.36 -20.21 13.43
C VAL A 28 -0.37 -21.54 13.55
N PRO A 29 -0.63 -22.03 14.77
CA PRO A 29 -1.26 -23.33 14.98
C PRO A 29 -2.61 -23.43 14.27
N LEU A 30 -2.69 -24.31 13.27
CA LEU A 30 -3.87 -24.52 12.44
C LEU A 30 -4.73 -25.66 12.98
N ARG A 31 -6.05 -25.48 12.90
CA ARG A 31 -7.03 -26.55 13.20
C ARG A 31 -7.78 -26.93 11.94
N LYS A 32 -7.86 -28.24 11.65
CA LYS A 32 -8.60 -28.74 10.49
C LYS A 32 -10.11 -28.53 10.67
N LYS A 33 -10.77 -27.94 9.67
CA LYS A 33 -12.23 -27.74 9.61
C LYS A 33 -12.75 -28.09 8.22
N GLY A 34 -13.29 -29.30 8.09
CA GLY A 34 -13.69 -29.85 6.80
C GLY A 34 -12.47 -30.05 5.88
N LYS A 35 -12.49 -29.43 4.70
CA LYS A 35 -11.38 -29.49 3.72
C LYS A 35 -10.31 -28.41 3.92
N ASN A 36 -10.58 -27.43 4.79
CA ASN A 36 -9.70 -26.29 5.04
C ASN A 36 -9.10 -26.37 6.44
N TYR A 37 -8.18 -25.47 6.72
CA TYR A 37 -7.60 -25.26 8.03
C TYR A 37 -7.94 -23.85 8.52
N ILE A 38 -8.16 -23.68 9.82
CA ILE A 38 -8.54 -22.42 10.43
C ILE A 38 -7.66 -22.05 11.62
N ALA A 39 -7.46 -20.76 11.86
CA ALA A 39 -6.81 -20.20 13.04
C ALA A 39 -7.34 -18.79 13.33
N CYS A 40 -6.98 -18.24 14.50
CA CYS A 40 -7.03 -16.79 14.68
C CYS A 40 -5.97 -16.15 13.77
N CYS A 41 -6.32 -15.04 13.15
CA CYS A 41 -5.46 -14.35 12.23
C CYS A 41 -4.22 -13.81 12.93
N PRO A 42 -3.01 -14.06 12.41
CA PRO A 42 -1.79 -13.50 12.97
C PRO A 42 -1.60 -12.01 12.62
N PHE A 43 -2.44 -11.47 11.73
CA PHE A 43 -2.29 -10.13 11.15
C PHE A 43 -3.25 -9.10 11.74
N HIS A 44 -4.21 -9.53 12.55
CA HIS A 44 -5.09 -8.64 13.31
C HIS A 44 -5.56 -9.35 14.58
N SER A 45 -5.92 -8.58 15.61
CA SER A 45 -6.36 -9.16 16.88
C SER A 45 -7.82 -9.60 16.81
N GLU A 46 -8.08 -10.89 17.03
CA GLU A 46 -9.43 -11.47 17.10
C GLU A 46 -9.51 -12.61 18.12
N LYS A 47 -10.71 -12.85 18.65
CA LYS A 47 -10.99 -13.96 19.57
C LYS A 47 -11.55 -15.21 18.88
N THR A 48 -12.12 -15.04 17.69
CA THR A 48 -12.76 -16.11 16.93
C THR A 48 -11.96 -16.37 15.65
N PRO A 49 -11.67 -17.63 15.29
CA PRO A 49 -10.90 -17.94 14.09
C PRO A 49 -11.56 -17.41 12.79
N SER A 50 -10.92 -16.46 12.10
CA SER A 50 -11.32 -16.02 10.76
C SER A 50 -10.27 -16.28 9.68
N PHE A 51 -9.06 -16.69 10.06
CA PHE A 51 -7.99 -17.04 9.13
C PHE A 51 -8.19 -18.46 8.60
N THR A 52 -8.35 -18.60 7.28
CA THR A 52 -8.62 -19.87 6.61
C THR A 52 -7.54 -20.17 5.58
N VAL A 53 -6.93 -21.35 5.67
CA VAL A 53 -5.97 -21.88 4.70
C VAL A 53 -6.66 -22.97 3.88
N THR A 54 -6.64 -22.82 2.56
CA THR A 54 -7.25 -23.75 1.59
C THR A 54 -6.13 -24.52 0.87
N PRO A 55 -5.86 -25.78 1.24
CA PRO A 55 -4.72 -26.54 0.71
C PRO A 55 -4.78 -26.73 -0.81
N GLU A 56 -5.98 -26.98 -1.34
CA GLU A 56 -6.19 -27.19 -2.78
C GLU A 56 -5.84 -25.96 -3.62
N LYS A 57 -6.06 -24.75 -3.07
CA LYS A 57 -5.74 -23.50 -3.74
C LYS A 57 -4.30 -23.04 -3.48
N GLN A 58 -3.59 -23.70 -2.56
CA GLN A 58 -2.34 -23.21 -1.97
C GLN A 58 -2.45 -21.73 -1.54
N PHE A 59 -3.55 -21.40 -0.85
CA PHE A 59 -3.96 -20.01 -0.59
C PHE A 59 -4.55 -19.83 0.81
N TYR A 60 -4.27 -18.70 1.46
CA TYR A 60 -4.92 -18.27 2.70
C TYR A 60 -5.80 -17.03 2.50
N TYR A 61 -6.85 -16.92 3.30
CA TYR A 61 -7.72 -15.75 3.37
C TYR A 61 -8.23 -15.54 4.79
N CYS A 62 -8.20 -14.30 5.26
CA CYS A 62 -8.81 -13.92 6.53
C CYS A 62 -10.16 -13.23 6.30
N PHE A 63 -11.23 -13.80 6.83
CA PHE A 63 -12.57 -13.21 6.73
C PHE A 63 -12.78 -11.99 7.65
N GLY A 64 -11.89 -11.76 8.62
CA GLY A 64 -11.92 -10.57 9.50
C GLY A 64 -11.29 -9.34 8.85
N CYS A 65 -10.01 -9.42 8.46
CA CYS A 65 -9.27 -8.27 7.92
C CYS A 65 -9.00 -8.32 6.41
N ALA A 66 -9.53 -9.31 5.70
CA ALA A 66 -9.37 -9.52 4.25
C ALA A 66 -7.93 -9.76 3.75
N ILE A 67 -6.94 -9.92 4.63
CA ILE A 67 -5.58 -10.29 4.23
C ILE A 67 -5.58 -11.69 3.61
N SER A 68 -4.79 -11.87 2.56
CA SER A 68 -4.82 -13.07 1.75
C SER A 68 -3.51 -13.29 0.98
N GLY A 69 -3.33 -14.47 0.40
CA GLY A 69 -2.19 -14.75 -0.46
C GLY A 69 -1.77 -16.22 -0.51
N ASN A 70 -0.67 -16.48 -1.23
CA ASN A 70 0.00 -17.78 -1.26
C ASN A 70 1.14 -17.84 -0.21
N ALA A 71 1.98 -18.87 -0.30
CA ALA A 71 3.15 -19.06 0.57
C ALA A 71 4.10 -17.86 0.62
N PHE A 72 4.41 -17.24 -0.53
CA PHE A 72 5.26 -16.04 -0.57
C PHE A 72 4.62 -14.88 0.17
N ASN A 73 3.34 -14.60 -0.12
CA ASN A 73 2.63 -13.53 0.57
C ASN A 73 2.64 -13.74 2.08
N PHE A 74 2.43 -14.98 2.55
CA PHE A 74 2.44 -15.27 3.97
C PHE A 74 3.79 -14.94 4.60
N LEU A 75 4.90 -15.38 4.01
CA LEU A 75 6.24 -15.08 4.51
C LEU A 75 6.56 -13.58 4.44
N MET A 76 6.20 -12.92 3.36
CA MET A 76 6.37 -11.48 3.20
C MET A 76 5.58 -10.70 4.25
N ASP A 77 4.33 -11.09 4.53
CA ASP A 77 3.46 -10.38 5.46
C ASP A 77 3.76 -10.73 6.92
N TYR A 78 4.06 -12.01 7.23
CA TYR A 78 4.26 -12.55 8.58
C TYR A 78 5.69 -12.31 9.07
N GLU A 79 6.68 -12.64 8.24
CA GLU A 79 8.09 -12.45 8.57
C GLU A 79 8.66 -11.13 8.06
N LYS A 80 7.85 -10.28 7.41
CA LYS A 80 8.27 -8.96 6.89
C LYS A 80 9.48 -9.07 5.98
N LEU A 81 9.41 -10.04 5.06
CA LEU A 81 10.47 -10.32 4.08
C LEU A 81 10.17 -9.63 2.76
N SER A 82 11.22 -9.27 2.04
CA SER A 82 11.12 -8.98 0.60
C SER A 82 10.75 -10.26 -0.17
N PHE A 83 10.31 -10.11 -1.43
CA PHE A 83 10.00 -11.28 -2.24
C PHE A 83 11.21 -12.21 -2.43
N LEU A 84 12.38 -11.64 -2.73
CA LEU A 84 13.60 -12.43 -2.93
C LEU A 84 13.95 -13.22 -1.67
N GLU A 85 13.86 -12.59 -0.49
CA GLU A 85 14.06 -13.29 0.79
C GLU A 85 13.04 -14.42 0.97
N ALA A 86 11.75 -14.20 0.65
CA ALA A 86 10.73 -15.24 0.75
C ALA A 86 11.00 -16.41 -0.22
N VAL A 87 11.47 -16.13 -1.44
CA VAL A 87 11.88 -17.17 -2.40
C VAL A 87 13.09 -17.93 -1.91
N SER A 88 14.12 -17.24 -1.40
CA SER A 88 15.32 -17.87 -0.83
C SER A 88 15.00 -18.81 0.32
N ILE A 89 14.17 -18.37 1.27
CA ILE A 89 13.78 -19.22 2.42
C ILE A 89 13.05 -20.48 1.95
N LEU A 90 12.09 -20.34 1.01
CA LEU A 90 11.34 -21.50 0.52
C LEU A 90 12.23 -22.43 -0.30
N ALA A 91 13.10 -21.89 -1.16
CA ALA A 91 14.03 -22.67 -1.96
C ALA A 91 15.00 -23.45 -1.08
N GLU A 92 15.59 -22.80 -0.07
CA GLU A 92 16.47 -23.44 0.92
C GLU A 92 15.75 -24.55 1.69
N SER A 93 14.51 -24.29 2.15
CA SER A 93 13.72 -25.28 2.89
C SER A 93 13.38 -26.53 2.07
N LEU A 94 13.39 -26.41 0.74
CA LEU A 94 13.10 -27.49 -0.20
C LEU A 94 14.36 -28.05 -0.87
N GLY A 95 15.56 -27.58 -0.48
CA GLY A 95 16.83 -27.97 -1.11
C GLY A 95 16.91 -27.63 -2.60
N MET A 96 16.20 -26.58 -3.04
CA MET A 96 16.19 -26.13 -4.43
C MET A 96 17.21 -25.01 -4.63
N GLU A 97 18.05 -25.14 -5.65
CA GLU A 97 18.91 -24.04 -6.07
C GLU A 97 18.10 -23.07 -6.95
N ILE A 98 18.08 -21.80 -6.58
CA ILE A 98 17.45 -20.74 -7.39
C ILE A 98 18.24 -20.63 -8.70
N PRO A 99 17.63 -20.73 -9.90
CA PRO A 99 18.35 -20.64 -11.17
C PRO A 99 19.10 -19.33 -11.25
N HIS A 100 20.42 -19.45 -11.30
CA HIS A 100 21.32 -18.32 -11.24
C HIS A 100 21.31 -17.63 -12.61
N ALA A 101 20.63 -16.50 -12.76
CA ALA A 101 21.13 -15.52 -13.71
C ALA A 101 22.49 -15.08 -13.15
N ALA A 102 23.58 -15.23 -13.90
CA ALA A 102 24.97 -14.99 -13.46
C ALA A 102 25.22 -13.63 -12.75
N LYS A 103 24.27 -12.70 -12.78
CA LYS A 103 24.27 -11.41 -12.06
C LYS A 103 23.73 -11.47 -10.61
N GLN A 104 22.99 -12.49 -10.17
CA GLN A 104 22.28 -12.47 -8.88
C GLN A 104 23.13 -12.91 -7.67
N GLN A 105 24.11 -13.80 -7.84
CA GLN A 105 25.09 -14.11 -6.77
C GLN A 105 26.01 -12.91 -6.50
N GLU A 106 26.34 -12.13 -7.52
CA GLU A 106 27.04 -10.84 -7.38
C GLU A 106 26.16 -9.82 -6.66
N VAL A 107 24.89 -9.65 -7.03
CA VAL A 107 24.00 -8.66 -6.38
C VAL A 107 23.72 -8.99 -4.91
N TYR A 108 23.55 -10.26 -4.52
CA TYR A 108 23.31 -10.62 -3.12
C TYR A 108 24.59 -10.48 -2.27
N LYS A 109 25.74 -10.96 -2.76
CA LYS A 109 27.05 -10.72 -2.11
C LYS A 109 27.41 -9.24 -2.06
N ASP A 110 27.19 -8.49 -3.14
CA ASP A 110 27.42 -7.05 -3.16
C ASP A 110 26.48 -6.35 -2.19
N SER A 111 25.18 -6.70 -2.13
CA SER A 111 24.26 -6.08 -1.16
C SER A 111 24.69 -6.29 0.29
N ALA A 112 25.15 -7.51 0.65
CA ALA A 112 25.71 -7.79 1.97
C ALA A 112 26.96 -6.94 2.24
N ASN A 113 27.84 -6.79 1.25
CA ASN A 113 29.01 -5.91 1.33
C ASN A 113 28.62 -4.42 1.46
N LEU A 114 27.53 -3.99 0.82
CA LEU A 114 27.03 -2.61 0.90
C LEU A 114 26.48 -2.28 2.30
N TYR A 115 25.78 -3.21 2.96
CA TYR A 115 25.37 -3.01 4.36
C TYR A 115 26.58 -2.87 5.28
N THR A 116 27.58 -3.75 5.15
CA THR A 116 28.82 -3.67 5.93
C THR A 116 29.54 -2.33 5.71
N LEU A 117 29.67 -1.90 4.45
CA LEU A 117 30.25 -0.61 4.10
C LEU A 117 29.49 0.56 4.74
N LEU A 118 28.17 0.58 4.65
CA LEU A 118 27.36 1.64 5.26
C LEU A 118 27.53 1.68 6.78
N GLU A 119 27.76 0.53 7.42
CA GLU A 119 28.03 0.49 8.85
C GLU A 119 29.41 0.99 9.24
N GLU A 120 30.44 0.65 8.47
CA GLU A 120 31.79 1.21 8.63
C GLU A 120 31.78 2.72 8.45
N VAL A 121 31.03 3.22 7.46
CA VAL A 121 30.86 4.66 7.22
C VAL A 121 30.10 5.34 8.36
N ALA A 122 29.04 4.71 8.88
CA ALA A 122 28.31 5.25 10.03
C ALA A 122 29.23 5.35 11.27
N GLN A 123 30.06 4.33 11.51
CA GLN A 123 31.05 4.36 12.59
C GLN A 123 32.13 5.42 12.38
N PHE A 124 32.62 5.56 11.15
CA PHE A 124 33.58 6.62 10.78
C PHE A 124 33.01 8.00 11.13
N TYR A 125 31.80 8.32 10.68
CA TYR A 125 31.19 9.61 10.98
C TYR A 125 30.82 9.80 12.46
N ALA A 126 30.48 8.73 13.19
CA ALA A 126 30.29 8.80 14.64
C ALA A 126 31.59 9.20 15.35
N ASN A 127 32.74 8.67 14.92
CA ASN A 127 34.06 9.04 15.45
C ASN A 127 34.41 10.50 15.14
N GLU A 128 34.16 10.95 13.90
CA GLU A 128 34.35 12.37 13.49
C GLU A 128 33.54 13.33 14.37
N ARG A 129 32.30 12.98 14.72
CA ARG A 129 31.47 13.77 15.64
C ARG A 129 32.11 13.91 17.02
N GLN A 130 32.68 12.84 17.56
CA GLN A 130 33.30 12.86 18.89
C GLN A 130 34.56 13.73 18.94
N GLN A 131 35.33 13.76 17.86
CA GLN A 131 36.58 14.51 17.76
C GLN A 131 36.36 16.00 17.46
N ASN A 132 35.25 16.36 16.80
CA ASN A 132 35.00 17.75 16.39
C ASN A 132 34.34 18.60 17.50
N LYS A 133 35.12 19.51 18.10
CA LYS A 133 34.66 20.41 19.18
C LYS A 133 33.48 21.31 18.77
N THR A 134 33.49 21.85 17.55
CA THR A 134 32.46 22.76 17.04
C THR A 134 31.10 22.06 16.94
N VAL A 135 31.10 20.82 16.44
CA VAL A 135 29.87 20.04 16.28
C VAL A 135 29.33 19.57 17.62
N ARG A 136 30.20 19.17 18.55
CA ARG A 136 29.80 18.86 19.92
C ARG A 136 29.15 20.06 20.60
N TYR A 137 29.73 21.25 20.43
CA TYR A 137 29.13 22.49 20.93
C TYR A 137 27.76 22.75 20.28
N TYR A 138 27.65 22.61 18.95
CA TYR A 138 26.39 22.76 18.23
C TYR A 138 25.30 21.80 18.73
N LEU A 139 25.61 20.51 18.91
CA LEU A 139 24.66 19.50 19.40
C LEU A 139 24.27 19.75 20.86
N LYS A 140 25.20 20.26 21.68
CA LYS A 140 24.90 20.69 23.04
C LYS A 140 23.96 21.90 23.08
N GLN A 141 24.13 22.87 22.17
CA GLN A 141 23.19 24.00 22.01
C GLN A 141 21.81 23.55 21.52
N ARG A 142 21.73 22.38 20.89
CA ARG A 142 20.47 21.69 20.54
C ARG A 142 19.90 20.84 21.66
N ASN A 143 20.50 20.91 22.85
CA ASN A 143 20.10 20.15 24.03
C ASN A 143 20.00 18.63 23.79
N LEU A 144 20.83 18.07 22.90
CA LEU A 144 20.86 16.62 22.66
C LEU A 144 21.82 15.94 23.65
N SER A 145 21.32 14.95 24.38
CA SER A 145 22.05 14.11 25.32
C SER A 145 22.98 13.11 24.61
N ASP A 146 24.04 12.70 25.29
CA ASP A 146 24.99 11.71 24.75
C ASP A 146 24.33 10.34 24.56
N GLU A 147 23.36 10.00 25.41
CA GLU A 147 22.54 8.79 25.33
C GLU A 147 21.76 8.74 24.01
N ILE A 148 21.03 9.81 23.68
CA ILE A 148 20.24 9.90 22.43
C ILE A 148 21.16 9.92 21.21
N MET A 149 22.26 10.68 21.27
CA MET A 149 23.24 10.71 20.18
C MET A 149 23.85 9.32 19.92
N THR A 150 24.08 8.54 20.97
CA THR A 150 24.61 7.18 20.86
C THR A 150 23.54 6.20 20.36
N GLN A 151 22.33 6.25 20.93
CA GLN A 151 21.20 5.41 20.54
C GLN A 151 20.87 5.55 19.04
N PHE A 152 20.87 6.78 18.53
CA PHE A 152 20.62 7.10 17.12
C PHE A 152 21.88 7.13 16.25
N ARG A 153 23.05 6.81 16.83
CA ARG A 153 24.35 6.72 16.15
C ARG A 153 24.68 7.97 15.34
N LEU A 154 24.40 9.15 15.89
CA LEU A 154 24.63 10.42 15.21
C LEU A 154 26.10 10.54 14.80
N GLY A 155 26.31 10.98 13.57
CA GLY A 155 27.63 11.21 12.99
C GLY A 155 27.85 12.66 12.59
N TYR A 156 29.03 12.96 12.10
CA TYR A 156 29.37 14.24 11.50
C TYR A 156 30.21 14.03 10.25
N ALA A 157 29.75 14.57 9.13
CA ALA A 157 30.54 14.68 7.91
C ALA A 157 31.37 15.97 7.98
N PRO A 158 32.71 15.90 8.08
CA PRO A 158 33.56 17.08 8.18
C PRO A 158 33.44 18.00 6.97
N LEU A 159 33.87 19.25 7.17
CA LEU A 159 34.11 20.16 6.06
C LEU A 159 35.24 19.60 5.18
N GLY A 160 35.01 19.53 3.88
CA GLY A 160 35.97 18.97 2.92
C GLY A 160 35.23 18.36 1.72
N TRP A 161 35.91 18.23 0.59
CA TRP A 161 35.32 17.68 -0.62
C TRP A 161 35.54 16.17 -0.80
N ASP A 162 36.48 15.58 -0.06
CA ASP A 162 36.97 14.23 -0.31
C ASP A 162 37.40 13.50 0.97
N THR A 163 36.84 13.87 2.13
CA THR A 163 37.17 13.27 3.43
C THR A 163 36.82 11.79 3.47
N LEU A 164 35.58 11.44 3.12
CA LEU A 164 35.12 10.06 3.00
C LEU A 164 35.83 9.34 1.85
N LEU A 165 35.95 10.00 0.70
CA LEU A 165 36.66 9.44 -0.47
C LEU A 165 38.10 9.02 -0.13
N LYS A 166 38.82 9.81 0.67
CA LYS A 166 40.19 9.49 1.12
C LYS A 166 40.20 8.32 2.10
N ALA A 167 39.29 8.32 3.07
CA ALA A 167 39.20 7.28 4.10
C ALA A 167 38.83 5.90 3.51
N PHE A 168 37.97 5.88 2.49
CA PHE A 168 37.42 4.65 1.89
C PHE A 168 37.80 4.51 0.40
N LYS A 169 39.03 4.89 0.03
CA LYS A 169 39.49 4.94 -1.38
C LYS A 169 39.26 3.64 -2.16
N LYS A 170 39.40 2.47 -1.52
CA LYS A 170 39.19 1.15 -2.14
C LYS A 170 37.72 0.86 -2.46
N GLU A 171 36.78 1.54 -1.80
CA GLU A 171 35.34 1.32 -1.91
C GLU A 171 34.65 2.40 -2.77
N THR A 172 35.41 3.18 -3.55
CA THR A 172 34.90 4.34 -4.31
C THR A 172 33.67 4.02 -5.15
N GLU A 173 33.68 2.92 -5.90
CA GLU A 173 32.55 2.53 -6.76
C GLU A 173 31.31 2.16 -5.92
N ARG A 174 31.50 1.42 -4.82
CA ARG A 174 30.39 1.06 -3.91
C ARG A 174 29.80 2.27 -3.21
N LEU A 175 30.63 3.22 -2.77
CA LEU A 175 30.18 4.48 -2.18
C LEU A 175 29.38 5.34 -3.18
N LEU A 176 29.72 5.28 -4.47
CA LEU A 176 28.90 5.89 -5.52
C LEU A 176 27.55 5.19 -5.64
N THR A 177 27.52 3.85 -5.62
CA THR A 177 26.29 3.04 -5.70
C THR A 177 25.33 3.31 -4.54
N VAL A 178 25.83 3.46 -3.31
CA VAL A 178 25.00 3.82 -2.14
C VAL A 178 24.76 5.33 -1.99
N GLY A 179 25.19 6.12 -2.98
CA GLY A 179 24.91 7.53 -3.06
C GLY A 179 25.64 8.41 -2.04
N LEU A 180 26.78 7.96 -1.52
CA LEU A 180 27.63 8.73 -0.61
C LEU A 180 28.67 9.59 -1.34
N LEU A 181 28.95 9.29 -2.60
CA LEU A 181 29.77 10.10 -3.49
C LEU A 181 28.94 10.68 -4.63
N ILE A 182 29.40 11.80 -5.18
CA ILE A 182 28.85 12.43 -6.38
C ILE A 182 29.97 12.54 -7.42
N LYS A 183 29.65 12.16 -8.66
CA LYS A 183 30.57 12.34 -9.80
C LYS A 183 30.65 13.81 -10.20
N LYS A 184 31.87 14.32 -10.45
CA LYS A 184 32.05 15.69 -10.95
C LYS A 184 31.41 15.84 -12.34
N SER A 185 30.68 16.93 -12.54
CA SER A 185 30.00 17.22 -13.82
C SER A 185 30.97 17.62 -14.94
N LYS A 186 32.13 18.19 -14.59
CA LYS A 186 33.23 18.50 -15.50
C LYS A 186 34.53 17.90 -14.95
N GLY A 187 35.20 17.06 -15.74
CA GLY A 187 36.46 16.38 -15.40
C GLY A 187 36.30 14.97 -14.83
N GLN A 188 37.42 14.36 -14.44
CA GLN A 188 37.45 13.06 -13.76
C GLN A 188 37.43 13.21 -12.23
N GLY A 189 36.77 12.26 -11.55
CA GLY A 189 36.78 12.14 -10.10
C GLY A 189 35.42 12.35 -9.43
N TYR A 190 35.45 12.16 -8.11
CA TYR A 190 34.29 12.14 -7.23
C TYR A 190 34.48 13.13 -6.08
N TYR A 191 33.40 13.45 -5.39
CA TYR A 191 33.43 14.20 -4.14
C TYR A 191 32.35 13.72 -3.19
N ASP A 192 32.56 13.94 -1.89
CA ASP A 192 31.66 13.51 -0.83
C ASP A 192 30.29 14.18 -0.96
N ARG A 193 29.20 13.42 -0.84
CA ARG A 193 27.83 13.97 -0.86
C ARG A 193 27.57 14.85 0.36
N PHE A 194 27.92 14.35 1.53
CA PHE A 194 27.71 15.03 2.81
C PHE A 194 28.99 15.76 3.22
N ARG A 195 28.87 17.04 3.53
CA ARG A 195 29.98 17.93 3.88
C ARG A 195 29.47 18.96 4.87
N ASP A 196 30.19 19.17 5.95
CA ASP A 196 29.81 20.06 7.07
C ASP A 196 28.37 19.81 7.57
N ARG A 197 28.07 18.54 7.87
CA ARG A 197 26.72 18.10 8.25
C ARG A 197 26.73 17.14 9.42
N VAL A 198 25.85 17.36 10.39
CA VAL A 198 25.45 16.31 11.35
C VAL A 198 24.66 15.26 10.56
N LEU A 199 25.06 14.00 10.70
CA LEU A 199 24.44 12.88 10.03
C LEU A 199 23.54 12.08 10.95
N PHE A 200 22.41 11.67 10.40
CA PHE A 200 21.38 10.85 11.01
C PHE A 200 21.32 9.54 10.20
N PRO A 201 21.98 8.46 10.66
CA PRO A 201 21.88 7.17 9.98
C PRO A 201 20.43 6.70 9.94
N ILE A 202 19.97 6.29 8.77
CA ILE A 202 18.63 5.75 8.55
C ILE A 202 18.76 4.23 8.60
N ARG A 203 17.97 3.57 9.45
CA ARG A 203 18.03 2.14 9.70
C ARG A 203 16.80 1.41 9.17
N ASP A 204 17.03 0.24 8.61
CA ASP A 204 15.95 -0.67 8.24
C ASP A 204 15.37 -1.40 9.46
N ARG A 205 14.40 -2.30 9.24
CA ARG A 205 13.77 -3.08 10.34
C ARG A 205 14.77 -3.94 11.13
N LYS A 206 15.87 -4.37 10.50
CA LYS A 206 16.91 -5.21 11.11
C LYS A 206 17.95 -4.35 11.85
N GLY A 207 17.83 -3.02 11.82
CA GLY A 207 18.75 -2.08 12.45
C GLY A 207 19.97 -1.74 11.60
N ARG A 208 20.02 -2.21 10.35
CA ARG A 208 21.14 -1.98 9.44
C ARG A 208 21.05 -0.59 8.84
N VAL A 209 22.17 0.13 8.78
CA VAL A 209 22.21 1.43 8.09
C VAL A 209 22.01 1.23 6.59
N ILE A 210 21.04 1.95 6.04
CA ILE A 210 20.66 1.92 4.61
C ILE A 210 20.88 3.26 3.91
N GLY A 211 21.04 4.34 4.66
CA GLY A 211 21.29 5.67 4.14
C GLY A 211 21.48 6.68 5.25
N PHE A 212 21.58 7.97 4.90
CA PHE A 212 21.78 9.04 5.87
C PHE A 212 20.90 10.24 5.53
N GLY A 213 20.37 10.87 6.58
CA GLY A 213 19.97 12.28 6.56
C GLY A 213 21.13 13.15 7.04
N GLY A 214 21.20 14.39 6.58
CA GLY A 214 22.31 15.29 6.88
C GLY A 214 21.88 16.74 7.05
N ARG A 215 22.10 17.31 8.23
CA ARG A 215 21.77 18.69 8.56
C ARG A 215 23.03 19.56 8.59
N THR A 216 23.01 20.69 7.89
CA THR A 216 24.14 21.64 7.88
C THR A 216 24.45 22.17 9.28
N VAL A 217 25.74 22.37 9.59
CA VAL A 217 26.21 22.98 10.84
C VAL A 217 26.48 24.47 10.65
N THR A 218 27.17 24.85 9.57
CA THR A 218 27.39 26.26 9.20
C THR A 218 26.53 26.63 7.98
N GLN A 219 25.72 27.69 8.09
CA GLN A 219 24.68 28.13 7.12
C GLN A 219 24.89 27.70 5.65
N GLY A 220 24.47 26.48 5.30
CA GLY A 220 24.64 25.90 3.97
C GLY A 220 23.35 25.30 3.41
N GLU A 221 23.13 25.50 2.10
CA GLU A 221 21.95 24.98 1.42
C GLU A 221 22.20 23.62 0.74
N PRO A 222 21.22 22.69 0.73
CA PRO A 222 19.97 22.75 1.47
C PRO A 222 20.18 22.51 2.98
N LYS A 223 19.34 23.09 3.86
CA LYS A 223 19.40 22.88 5.32
C LYS A 223 19.46 21.40 5.72
N TYR A 224 18.64 20.57 5.07
CA TYR A 224 18.65 19.10 5.18
C TYR A 224 18.93 18.46 3.82
N LEU A 225 19.72 17.40 3.82
CA LEU A 225 20.05 16.60 2.64
C LEU A 225 19.89 15.13 3.00
N ASN A 226 19.19 14.36 2.17
CA ASN A 226 19.09 12.91 2.35
C ASN A 226 19.92 12.19 1.29
N SER A 227 20.33 10.95 1.57
CA SER A 227 20.79 10.01 0.54
C SER A 227 19.81 9.97 -0.64
N PRO A 228 20.28 9.79 -1.88
CA PRO A 228 19.39 9.56 -3.02
C PRO A 228 18.67 8.21 -2.88
N GLU A 229 17.72 7.91 -3.75
CA GLU A 229 17.20 6.55 -3.89
C GLU A 229 18.34 5.59 -4.27
N THR A 230 18.43 4.44 -3.61
CA THR A 230 19.44 3.41 -3.88
C THR A 230 18.79 2.03 -3.85
N LEU A 231 19.58 0.98 -4.10
CA LEU A 231 19.14 -0.41 -3.92
C LEU A 231 18.72 -0.71 -2.47
N LEU A 232 19.34 -0.05 -1.49
CA LEU A 232 19.11 -0.31 -0.06
C LEU A 232 18.12 0.68 0.58
N PHE A 233 17.90 1.84 -0.05
CA PHE A 233 17.17 2.94 0.55
C PHE A 233 16.11 3.53 -0.38
N HIS A 234 14.85 3.42 0.08
CA HIS A 234 13.68 4.00 -0.56
C HIS A 234 12.97 4.96 0.37
N LYS A 235 13.04 6.27 0.08
CA LYS A 235 12.48 7.32 0.96
C LYS A 235 10.99 7.11 1.22
N GLY A 236 10.26 6.71 0.17
CA GLY A 236 8.82 6.48 0.24
C GLY A 236 8.41 5.22 1.01
N LYS A 237 9.34 4.40 1.51
CA LYS A 237 9.03 3.16 2.26
C LYS A 237 9.58 3.15 3.68
N GLU A 238 10.62 3.94 3.92
CA GLU A 238 11.31 4.01 5.20
C GLU A 238 10.83 5.20 6.05
N LEU A 239 10.95 5.05 7.37
CA LEU A 239 10.64 6.08 8.36
C LEU A 239 11.80 6.15 9.34
N TYR A 240 12.31 7.34 9.59
CA TYR A 240 13.37 7.54 10.58
C TYR A 240 12.81 7.31 11.98
N GLY A 241 13.58 6.67 12.86
CA GLY A 241 13.16 6.35 14.24
C GLY A 241 12.37 5.05 14.38
N LEU A 242 11.86 4.46 13.29
CA LEU A 242 10.98 3.29 13.38
C LEU A 242 11.68 2.06 13.97
N TYR A 243 12.97 1.85 13.68
CA TYR A 243 13.74 0.77 14.29
C TYR A 243 13.87 0.99 15.81
N GLU A 244 14.18 2.22 16.21
CA GLU A 244 14.39 2.66 17.58
C GLU A 244 13.12 2.54 18.42
N VAL A 245 11.96 2.86 17.82
CA VAL A 245 10.65 2.62 18.43
C VAL A 245 10.49 1.14 18.80
N PHE A 246 10.83 0.21 17.88
CA PHE A 246 10.71 -1.22 18.15
C PHE A 246 11.78 -1.79 19.09
N GLN A 247 12.93 -1.14 19.22
CA GLN A 247 13.90 -1.45 20.27
C GLN A 247 13.37 -1.07 21.65
N HIS A 248 12.61 0.03 21.75
CA HIS A 248 12.02 0.46 23.01
C HIS A 248 10.79 -0.35 23.38
N ASN A 249 9.88 -0.59 22.43
CA ASN A 249 8.68 -1.39 22.66
C ASN A 249 8.29 -2.17 21.40
N ARG A 250 8.23 -3.51 21.51
CA ARG A 250 7.82 -4.39 20.40
C ARG A 250 6.32 -4.31 20.10
N HIS A 251 5.51 -3.97 21.09
CA HIS A 251 4.06 -3.81 20.98
C HIS A 251 3.68 -2.36 21.26
N VAL A 252 3.70 -1.55 20.20
CA VAL A 252 3.49 -0.11 20.29
C VAL A 252 2.00 0.19 20.23
N GLU A 253 1.46 0.80 21.28
CA GLU A 253 0.04 1.17 21.34
C GLU A 253 -0.31 2.27 20.34
N ARG A 254 0.58 3.26 20.17
CA ARG A 254 0.41 4.39 19.24
C ARG A 254 1.74 4.86 18.67
N ILE A 255 1.73 5.39 17.45
CA ILE A 255 2.92 6.00 16.82
C ILE A 255 2.67 7.49 16.54
N LEU A 256 3.65 8.32 16.86
CA LEU A 256 3.66 9.76 16.58
C LEU A 256 4.52 10.05 15.36
N VAL A 257 3.92 10.58 14.29
CA VAL A 257 4.62 10.92 13.06
C VAL A 257 4.94 12.42 13.04
N VAL A 258 6.20 12.78 12.84
CA VAL A 258 6.69 14.15 12.73
C VAL A 258 7.42 14.36 11.39
N GLU A 259 7.83 15.60 11.09
CA GLU A 259 8.46 15.93 9.80
C GLU A 259 10.00 15.78 9.83
N GLY A 260 10.65 16.02 10.97
CA GLY A 260 12.10 16.17 11.04
C GLY A 260 12.83 15.11 11.89
N TYR A 261 14.09 14.87 11.52
CA TYR A 261 15.01 14.03 12.31
C TYR A 261 15.17 14.54 13.76
N MET A 262 15.28 15.86 13.92
CA MET A 262 15.51 16.49 15.21
C MET A 262 14.31 16.35 16.14
N ASP A 263 13.11 16.43 15.58
CA ASP A 263 11.86 16.25 16.32
C ASP A 263 11.80 14.86 16.94
N VAL A 264 12.17 13.82 16.17
CA VAL A 264 12.27 12.45 16.69
C VAL A 264 13.25 12.37 17.86
N LEU A 265 14.44 12.95 17.72
CA LEU A 265 15.43 12.92 18.80
C LEU A 265 14.95 13.66 20.06
N ALA A 266 14.36 14.85 19.89
CA ALA A 266 13.81 15.65 20.98
C ALA A 266 12.67 14.91 21.68
N LEU A 267 11.78 14.28 20.93
CA LEU A 267 10.67 13.48 21.45
C LEU A 267 11.15 12.24 22.21
N PHE A 268 12.11 11.49 21.66
CA PHE A 268 12.70 10.36 22.38
C PHE A 268 13.35 10.81 23.69
N GLN A 269 14.09 11.91 23.67
CA GLN A 269 14.71 12.47 24.88
C GLN A 269 13.67 12.90 25.92
N ALA A 270 12.54 13.42 25.48
CA ALA A 270 11.44 13.87 26.32
C ALA A 270 10.53 12.73 26.80
N GLY A 271 10.88 11.47 26.53
CA GLY A 271 10.10 10.31 27.00
C GLY A 271 8.96 9.90 26.08
N PHE A 272 9.01 10.27 24.80
CA PHE A 272 8.07 9.83 23.75
C PHE A 272 8.76 8.89 22.74
N PRO A 273 9.15 7.66 23.14
CA PRO A 273 9.93 6.71 22.34
C PRO A 273 9.10 5.99 21.26
N PHE A 274 8.05 6.64 20.79
CA PHE A 274 7.13 6.17 19.75
C PHE A 274 7.06 7.17 18.58
N ALA A 275 8.01 8.08 18.50
CA ALA A 275 8.12 9.08 17.44
C ALA A 275 8.84 8.55 16.20
N VAL A 276 8.34 8.89 15.01
CA VAL A 276 8.98 8.57 13.72
C VAL A 276 8.89 9.78 12.79
N ALA A 277 9.83 9.91 11.85
CA ALA A 277 9.80 11.00 10.86
C ALA A 277 9.76 10.51 9.41
N THR A 278 9.07 11.28 8.56
CA THR A 278 9.23 11.14 7.11
C THR A 278 10.60 11.63 6.67
N LEU A 279 11.05 11.20 5.49
CA LEU A 279 12.42 11.40 5.03
C LEU A 279 12.52 12.55 4.02
N GLY A 280 12.02 13.73 4.43
CA GLY A 280 12.02 14.94 3.61
C GLY A 280 11.01 14.91 2.46
N THR A 281 9.95 14.12 2.60
CA THR A 281 8.83 14.02 1.66
C THR A 281 7.51 14.05 2.43
N ALA A 282 6.42 14.35 1.75
CA ALA A 282 5.10 14.03 2.29
C ALA A 282 5.04 12.53 2.62
N MET A 283 4.26 12.17 3.64
CA MET A 283 4.03 10.78 3.96
C MET A 283 3.49 10.04 2.72
N SER A 284 3.91 8.80 2.55
CA SER A 284 3.45 7.94 1.47
C SER A 284 2.42 6.93 1.96
N ARG A 285 1.68 6.33 1.01
CA ARG A 285 0.79 5.21 1.30
C ARG A 285 1.54 3.99 1.87
N ASP A 286 2.75 3.70 1.37
CA ASP A 286 3.57 2.58 1.85
C ASP A 286 4.03 2.80 3.29
N GLN A 287 4.48 4.01 3.63
CA GLN A 287 4.84 4.39 5.00
C GLN A 287 3.62 4.26 5.93
N LEU A 288 2.46 4.77 5.51
CA LEU A 288 1.26 4.70 6.33
C LEU A 288 0.78 3.26 6.53
N SER A 289 0.74 2.46 5.45
CA SER A 289 0.39 1.03 5.52
C SER A 289 1.37 0.26 6.42
N ARG A 290 2.67 0.60 6.36
CA ARG A 290 3.68 0.01 7.23
C ARG A 290 3.40 0.32 8.70
N LEU A 291 3.12 1.58 9.07
CA LEU A 291 2.78 1.93 10.44
C LEU A 291 1.50 1.25 10.93
N MET A 292 0.46 1.19 10.09
CA MET A 292 -0.80 0.50 10.39
C MET A 292 -0.59 -0.99 10.67
N SER A 293 0.44 -1.62 10.08
CA SER A 293 0.75 -3.03 10.38
C SER A 293 1.32 -3.26 11.78
N HIS A 294 1.63 -2.18 12.53
CA HIS A 294 2.26 -2.23 13.85
C HIS A 294 1.39 -1.63 14.96
N THR A 295 0.53 -0.66 14.65
CA THR A 295 -0.36 -0.02 15.62
C THR A 295 -1.70 0.33 14.97
N GLN A 296 -2.74 0.39 15.80
CA GLN A 296 -4.06 0.87 15.40
C GLN A 296 -4.20 2.38 15.55
N GLU A 297 -3.34 3.05 16.32
CA GLU A 297 -3.41 4.49 16.57
C GLU A 297 -2.18 5.21 16.01
N ILE A 298 -2.41 6.16 15.10
CA ILE A 298 -1.37 7.01 14.53
C ILE A 298 -1.75 8.48 14.73
N ILE A 299 -0.84 9.22 15.35
CA ILE A 299 -0.95 10.66 15.58
C ILE A 299 0.01 11.35 14.63
N PHE A 300 -0.50 12.22 13.75
CA PHE A 300 0.32 13.03 12.85
C PHE A 300 0.52 14.41 13.46
N CYS A 301 1.77 14.77 13.74
CA CYS A 301 2.14 16.06 14.29
C CYS A 301 2.79 16.92 13.20
N PHE A 302 2.23 18.11 12.98
CA PHE A 302 2.66 19.05 11.96
C PHE A 302 3.04 20.39 12.58
N ASP A 303 4.01 21.03 11.95
CA ASP A 303 4.45 22.38 12.30
C ASP A 303 3.28 23.38 12.18
N GLY A 304 3.26 24.40 13.03
CA GLY A 304 2.16 25.36 13.10
C GLY A 304 2.05 26.37 11.95
N ASP A 305 2.79 26.16 10.87
CA ASP A 305 2.87 27.08 9.73
C ASP A 305 1.92 26.69 8.57
N SER A 306 1.96 27.47 7.49
CA SER A 306 1.12 27.21 6.31
C SER A 306 1.52 25.96 5.53
N ALA A 307 2.78 25.53 5.63
CA ALA A 307 3.29 24.33 4.98
C ALA A 307 2.83 23.08 5.75
N GLY A 308 2.94 23.08 7.07
CA GLY A 308 2.46 22.02 7.96
C GLY A 308 0.96 21.78 7.79
N LYS A 309 0.14 22.83 7.70
CA LYS A 309 -1.31 22.68 7.39
C LYS A 309 -1.58 22.00 6.04
N LYS A 310 -0.80 22.32 5.00
CA LYS A 310 -0.91 21.68 3.68
C LYS A 310 -0.44 20.23 3.74
N ALA A 311 0.61 19.94 4.50
CA ALA A 311 1.09 18.57 4.74
C ALA A 311 0.03 17.74 5.47
N ALA A 312 -0.58 18.29 6.52
CA ALA A 312 -1.67 17.67 7.26
C ALA A 312 -2.85 17.29 6.35
N TRP A 313 -3.28 18.19 5.48
CA TRP A 313 -4.36 17.89 4.53
C TRP A 313 -4.00 16.78 3.53
N ARG A 314 -2.75 16.74 3.05
CA ARG A 314 -2.27 15.65 2.17
C ARG A 314 -2.28 14.30 2.88
N VAL A 315 -1.84 14.27 4.15
CA VAL A 315 -1.85 13.05 4.96
C VAL A 315 -3.29 12.60 5.25
N LEU A 316 -4.21 13.53 5.52
CA LEU A 316 -5.65 13.24 5.62
C LEU A 316 -6.16 12.54 4.37
N GLU A 317 -5.91 13.10 3.18
CA GLU A 317 -6.39 12.52 1.92
C GLU A 317 -5.85 11.11 1.66
N GLN A 318 -4.61 10.84 2.01
CA GLN A 318 -4.02 9.50 1.92
C GLN A 318 -4.61 8.54 2.97
N SER A 319 -4.84 9.03 4.18
CA SER A 319 -5.40 8.25 5.29
C SER A 319 -6.83 7.80 5.00
N LEU A 320 -7.65 8.62 4.34
CA LEU A 320 -9.02 8.27 3.96
C LEU A 320 -9.08 6.99 3.12
N ALA A 321 -8.13 6.78 2.20
CA ALA A 321 -8.10 5.60 1.32
C ALA A 321 -7.66 4.31 2.02
N LEU A 322 -7.07 4.42 3.21
CA LEU A 322 -6.63 3.30 4.04
C LEU A 322 -7.50 3.09 5.27
N LEU A 323 -8.37 4.04 5.59
CA LEU A 323 -9.24 3.99 6.76
C LEU A 323 -10.20 2.80 6.67
N THR A 324 -10.02 1.86 7.59
CA THR A 324 -10.90 0.72 7.85
C THR A 324 -11.33 0.75 9.32
N ASP A 325 -12.39 0.00 9.64
CA ASP A 325 -12.89 -0.07 11.01
C ASP A 325 -11.80 -0.59 11.96
N GLY A 326 -11.57 0.13 13.06
CA GLY A 326 -10.57 -0.22 14.10
C GLY A 326 -9.28 0.60 14.07
N TYR A 327 -9.02 1.41 13.03
CA TYR A 327 -7.88 2.34 13.02
C TYR A 327 -8.28 3.74 13.48
N ILE A 328 -7.39 4.37 14.25
CA ILE A 328 -7.54 5.71 14.81
C ILE A 328 -6.43 6.60 14.23
N PHE A 329 -6.83 7.59 13.46
CA PHE A 329 -5.94 8.64 12.96
C PHE A 329 -6.25 9.96 13.67
N ARG A 330 -5.22 10.60 14.21
CA ARG A 330 -5.32 11.90 14.88
C ARG A 330 -4.36 12.91 14.28
N PHE A 331 -4.73 14.18 14.33
CA PHE A 331 -3.98 15.29 13.76
C PHE A 331 -3.67 16.30 14.87
N LEU A 332 -2.39 16.50 15.13
CA LEU A 332 -1.86 17.46 16.09
C LEU A 332 -1.19 18.60 15.31
N CYS A 333 -1.82 19.76 15.27
CA CYS A 333 -1.24 20.96 14.67
C CYS A 333 -0.65 21.83 15.77
N LEU A 334 0.67 22.06 15.74
CA LEU A 334 1.35 22.87 16.73
C LEU A 334 1.00 24.37 16.60
N PRO A 335 1.25 25.18 17.65
CA PRO A 335 1.13 26.64 17.56
C PRO A 335 2.04 27.24 16.48
N HIS A 336 1.64 28.38 15.94
CA HIS A 336 2.37 29.04 14.85
C HIS A 336 3.85 29.29 15.21
N GLY A 337 4.74 28.80 14.36
CA GLY A 337 6.20 28.96 14.53
C GLY A 337 6.85 27.95 15.48
N GLU A 338 6.11 26.95 15.95
CA GLU A 338 6.66 25.82 16.72
C GLU A 338 6.73 24.55 15.87
N ASP A 339 7.81 23.80 16.08
CA ASP A 339 8.01 22.38 15.74
C ASP A 339 8.10 21.57 17.06
N PRO A 340 8.03 20.22 17.04
CA PRO A 340 8.11 19.44 18.27
C PRO A 340 9.38 19.72 19.10
N ASP A 341 10.55 19.87 18.45
CA ASP A 341 11.81 20.22 19.12
C ASP A 341 11.68 21.54 19.93
N SER A 342 11.28 22.62 19.27
CA SER A 342 11.14 23.95 19.90
C SER A 342 9.99 24.02 20.91
N PHE A 343 8.88 23.32 20.68
CA PHE A 343 7.78 23.26 21.64
C PHE A 343 8.25 22.61 22.95
N ILE A 344 8.90 21.44 22.87
CA ILE A 344 9.40 20.71 24.04
C ILE A 344 10.47 21.52 24.77
N GLN A 345 11.38 22.18 24.03
CA GLN A 345 12.40 23.03 24.65
C GLN A 345 11.81 24.21 25.43
N LYS A 346 10.73 24.84 24.91
CA LYS A 346 10.12 26.02 25.55
C LYS A 346 9.15 25.66 26.67
N LYS A 347 8.37 24.58 26.51
CA LYS A 347 7.21 24.26 27.36
C LYS A 347 7.36 22.97 28.18
N GLY A 348 8.31 22.09 27.81
CA GLY A 348 8.54 20.83 28.50
C GLY A 348 7.67 19.66 28.00
N ALA A 349 8.00 18.47 28.49
CA ALA A 349 7.36 17.22 28.09
C ALA A 349 5.92 17.10 28.58
N ASP A 350 5.62 17.51 29.81
CA ASP A 350 4.28 17.41 30.40
C ASP A 350 3.24 18.25 29.64
N GLU A 351 3.63 19.46 29.24
CA GLU A 351 2.79 20.34 28.42
C GLU A 351 2.62 19.77 27.00
N PHE A 352 3.66 19.16 26.43
CA PHE A 352 3.54 18.47 25.13
C PHE A 352 2.59 17.27 25.21
N MET A 353 2.63 16.49 26.30
CA MET A 353 1.71 15.39 26.54
C MET A 353 0.26 15.89 26.62
N THR A 354 0.02 16.94 27.40
CA THR A 354 -1.30 17.58 27.53
C THR A 354 -1.78 18.12 26.19
N PHE A 355 -0.89 18.73 25.40
CA PHE A 355 -1.23 19.23 24.06
C PHE A 355 -1.54 18.09 23.08
N MET A 356 -0.80 16.98 23.15
CA MET A 356 -1.04 15.80 22.31
C MET A 356 -2.39 15.14 22.58
N GLU A 357 -2.91 15.20 23.82
CA GLU A 357 -4.27 14.72 24.15
C GLU A 357 -5.37 15.51 23.43
N GLN A 358 -5.08 16.73 23.00
CA GLN A 358 -6.00 17.59 22.22
C GLN A 358 -5.93 17.32 20.72
N ALA A 359 -5.15 16.32 20.27
CA ALA A 359 -5.05 15.96 18.86
C ALA A 359 -6.44 15.64 18.28
N GLN A 360 -6.80 16.34 17.22
CA GLN A 360 -8.10 16.22 16.60
C GLN A 360 -8.25 14.84 15.96
N SER A 361 -9.41 14.22 16.10
CA SER A 361 -9.74 13.03 15.31
C SER A 361 -9.73 13.34 13.82
N LEU A 362 -9.49 12.33 12.97
CA LEU A 362 -9.59 12.46 11.51
C LEU A 362 -10.89 13.14 11.06
N THR A 363 -12.00 12.81 11.70
CA THR A 363 -13.31 13.35 11.39
C THR A 363 -13.42 14.83 11.75
N GLU A 364 -12.97 15.23 12.94
CA GLU A 364 -12.94 16.64 13.35
C GLU A 364 -12.02 17.46 12.44
N PHE A 365 -10.84 16.93 12.13
CA PHE A 365 -9.87 17.58 11.24
C PHE A 365 -10.43 17.74 9.82
N LEU A 366 -11.06 16.69 9.26
CA LEU A 366 -11.71 16.74 7.95
C LEU A 366 -12.79 17.83 7.91
N PHE A 367 -13.76 17.79 8.82
CA PHE A 367 -14.89 18.72 8.76
C PHE A 367 -14.51 20.14 9.14
N SER A 368 -13.62 20.36 10.11
CA SER A 368 -13.12 21.69 10.43
C SER A 368 -12.40 22.33 9.24
N GLY A 369 -11.55 21.57 8.54
CA GLY A 369 -10.87 22.05 7.34
C GLY A 369 -11.80 22.34 6.15
N LEU A 370 -12.89 21.58 5.99
CA LEU A 370 -13.90 21.88 4.98
C LEU A 370 -14.77 23.09 5.34
N LEU A 371 -15.19 23.19 6.60
CA LEU A 371 -16.03 24.28 7.10
C LEU A 371 -15.29 25.62 7.03
N ALA A 372 -13.96 25.64 7.18
CA ALA A 372 -13.16 26.84 6.99
C ALA A 372 -13.20 27.41 5.55
N GLN A 373 -13.70 26.65 4.57
CA GLN A 373 -13.75 27.04 3.15
C GLN A 373 -15.15 27.46 2.67
N VAL A 374 -16.17 27.36 3.52
CA VAL A 374 -17.57 27.56 3.15
C VAL A 374 -18.35 28.29 4.24
N ASP A 375 -19.39 29.04 3.84
CA ASP A 375 -20.36 29.60 4.78
C ASP A 375 -21.63 28.74 4.81
N ILE A 376 -21.75 27.86 5.81
CA ILE A 376 -22.91 26.96 5.94
C ILE A 376 -24.19 27.65 6.40
N THR A 377 -24.17 28.96 6.69
CA THR A 377 -25.40 29.72 6.92
C THR A 377 -26.17 29.95 5.62
N GLN A 378 -25.48 29.91 4.48
CA GLN A 378 -26.04 30.05 3.13
C GLN A 378 -26.34 28.67 2.51
N LEU A 379 -27.40 28.59 1.70
CA LEU A 379 -27.77 27.35 0.99
C LEU A 379 -26.67 26.91 0.01
N GLU A 380 -26.07 27.88 -0.69
CA GLU A 380 -24.95 27.69 -1.61
C GLU A 380 -23.73 27.13 -0.89
N GLY A 381 -23.45 27.59 0.33
CA GLY A 381 -22.35 27.09 1.14
C GLY A 381 -22.58 25.66 1.65
N LYS A 382 -23.81 25.31 2.02
CA LYS A 382 -24.18 23.90 2.32
C LYS A 382 -24.01 23.00 1.11
N ALA A 383 -24.44 23.44 -0.08
CA ALA A 383 -24.25 22.70 -1.33
C ALA A 383 -22.76 22.54 -1.67
N ARG A 384 -21.96 23.59 -1.48
CA ARG A 384 -20.50 23.55 -1.68
C ARG A 384 -19.81 22.62 -0.69
N LEU A 385 -20.24 22.60 0.58
CA LEU A 385 -19.72 21.66 1.58
C LEU A 385 -19.94 20.21 1.14
N ALA A 386 -21.16 19.87 0.71
CA ALA A 386 -21.47 18.53 0.19
C ALA A 386 -20.58 18.19 -1.01
N LYS A 387 -20.42 19.11 -1.96
CA LYS A 387 -19.57 18.93 -3.15
C LYS A 387 -18.10 18.65 -2.81
N LEU A 388 -17.55 19.29 -1.77
CA LEU A 388 -16.17 19.08 -1.32
C LEU A 388 -16.02 17.80 -0.49
N ALA A 389 -16.98 17.52 0.39
CA ALA A 389 -16.90 16.43 1.36
C ALA A 389 -17.11 15.05 0.71
N VAL A 390 -18.09 14.91 -0.20
CA VAL A 390 -18.45 13.59 -0.73
C VAL A 390 -17.30 12.86 -1.42
N PRO A 391 -16.52 13.48 -2.33
CA PRO A 391 -15.39 12.79 -2.97
C PRO A 391 -14.33 12.31 -1.98
N LEU A 392 -14.21 12.96 -0.81
CA LEU A 392 -13.30 12.54 0.26
C LEU A 392 -13.88 11.37 1.05
N ILE A 393 -15.16 11.43 1.40
CA ILE A 393 -15.86 10.35 2.12
C ILE A 393 -15.92 9.07 1.27
N GLU A 394 -16.08 9.20 -0.04
CA GLU A 394 -16.10 8.06 -0.97
C GLU A 394 -14.76 7.33 -1.10
N LYS A 395 -13.63 7.95 -0.71
CA LYS A 395 -12.33 7.27 -0.61
C LYS A 395 -12.28 6.25 0.53
N VAL A 396 -13.11 6.44 1.57
CA VAL A 396 -13.15 5.55 2.73
C VAL A 396 -13.81 4.23 2.36
N THR A 397 -13.25 3.13 2.85
CA THR A 397 -13.82 1.78 2.62
C THR A 397 -15.27 1.74 3.10
N GLN A 398 -16.16 1.10 2.34
CA GLN A 398 -17.56 0.95 2.72
C GLN A 398 -17.67 0.20 4.05
N GLY A 399 -18.22 0.85 5.07
CA GLY A 399 -18.27 0.35 6.43
C GLY A 399 -18.95 1.32 7.39
N ILE A 400 -18.81 1.08 8.69
CA ILE A 400 -19.41 1.92 9.72
C ILE A 400 -18.83 3.33 9.66
N MET A 401 -17.51 3.44 9.52
CA MET A 401 -16.83 4.73 9.50
C MET A 401 -17.30 5.63 8.34
N GLN A 402 -17.40 5.09 7.12
CA GLN A 402 -17.91 5.85 5.97
C GLN A 402 -19.37 6.29 6.20
N TYR A 403 -20.21 5.42 6.76
CA TYR A 403 -21.59 5.78 7.10
C TYR A 403 -21.63 6.95 8.10
N LYS A 404 -20.79 6.92 9.14
CA LYS A 404 -20.70 7.99 10.14
C LYS A 404 -20.23 9.33 9.56
N LEU A 405 -19.30 9.32 8.62
CA LEU A 405 -18.91 10.53 7.90
C LEU A 405 -20.08 11.10 7.07
N PHE A 406 -20.83 10.26 6.36
CA PHE A 406 -22.04 10.70 5.66
C PHE A 406 -23.13 11.22 6.63
N GLU A 407 -23.30 10.58 7.79
CA GLU A 407 -24.22 11.02 8.84
C GLU A 407 -23.86 12.42 9.35
N GLN A 408 -22.58 12.68 9.59
CA GLN A 408 -22.12 14.00 10.02
C GLN A 408 -22.30 15.06 8.93
N LEU A 409 -21.97 14.74 7.68
CA LEU A 409 -22.20 15.65 6.55
C LEU A 409 -23.69 15.99 6.40
N ALA A 410 -24.57 14.98 6.47
CA ALA A 410 -26.02 15.12 6.41
C ALA A 410 -26.56 16.08 7.48
N ARG A 411 -26.06 15.98 8.71
CA ARG A 411 -26.40 16.91 9.80
C ARG A 411 -25.96 18.35 9.48
N LEU A 412 -24.75 18.54 8.96
CA LEU A 412 -24.22 19.87 8.62
C LEU A 412 -25.00 20.54 7.48
N VAL A 413 -25.43 19.77 6.47
CA VAL A 413 -26.18 20.32 5.33
C VAL A 413 -27.70 20.28 5.50
N ASN A 414 -28.19 19.70 6.60
CA ASN A 414 -29.61 19.51 6.91
C ASN A 414 -30.39 18.73 5.83
N ILE A 415 -29.82 17.62 5.36
CA ILE A 415 -30.42 16.71 4.38
C ILE A 415 -30.33 15.30 4.94
N ASP A 416 -31.32 14.43 4.69
CA ASP A 416 -31.23 13.04 5.13
C ASP A 416 -30.10 12.27 4.40
N VAL A 417 -29.47 11.33 5.10
CA VAL A 417 -28.31 10.57 4.58
C VAL A 417 -28.63 9.85 3.27
N MET A 418 -29.86 9.34 3.12
CA MET A 418 -30.26 8.58 1.93
C MET A 418 -30.42 9.49 0.72
N THR A 419 -31.00 10.67 0.89
CA THR A 419 -31.12 11.69 -0.15
C THR A 419 -29.77 12.28 -0.50
N LEU A 420 -28.90 12.55 0.48
CA LEU A 420 -27.54 12.99 0.24
C LEU A 420 -26.79 11.98 -0.64
N LYS A 421 -26.80 10.69 -0.28
CA LYS A 421 -26.20 9.63 -1.08
C LYS A 421 -26.82 9.52 -2.47
N LYS A 422 -28.14 9.63 -2.61
CA LYS A 422 -28.81 9.62 -3.93
C LYS A 422 -28.35 10.79 -4.80
N ILE A 423 -28.41 12.01 -4.29
CA ILE A 423 -28.03 13.22 -5.05
C ILE A 423 -26.56 13.14 -5.48
N THR A 424 -25.70 12.61 -4.63
CA THR A 424 -24.25 12.59 -4.89
C THR A 424 -23.79 11.41 -5.73
N THR A 425 -24.46 10.26 -5.64
CA THR A 425 -24.26 9.13 -6.57
C THR A 425 -24.79 9.41 -7.98
N HIS A 426 -25.77 10.32 -8.11
CA HIS A 426 -26.28 10.77 -9.41
C HIS A 426 -25.46 11.91 -10.05
N THR A 427 -24.51 12.53 -9.33
CA THR A 427 -23.68 13.62 -9.89
C THR A 427 -22.41 13.13 -10.60
N THR A 428 -22.05 11.86 -10.50
CA THR A 428 -20.95 11.28 -11.31
C THR A 428 -21.42 10.70 -12.65
N ASN A 429 -22.72 10.61 -12.90
CA ASN A 429 -23.28 10.22 -14.20
C ASN A 429 -24.72 10.73 -14.36
N HIS A 430 -24.94 11.74 -15.18
CA HIS A 430 -26.22 11.92 -15.88
C HIS A 430 -25.98 11.69 -17.38
N PRO A 431 -26.88 10.95 -18.05
CA PRO A 431 -28.18 11.52 -18.36
C PRO A 431 -29.38 10.78 -17.77
N LEU A 432 -30.44 11.56 -17.61
CA LEU A 432 -31.78 11.22 -17.14
C LEU A 432 -32.39 9.99 -17.84
N LYS A 433 -33.11 9.16 -17.08
CA LYS A 433 -34.42 8.61 -17.52
C LYS A 433 -35.22 7.92 -16.40
N THR A 434 -36.38 8.51 -16.13
CA THR A 434 -37.73 7.92 -15.98
C THR A 434 -37.97 6.70 -15.08
N MET A 435 -38.97 6.88 -14.22
CA MET A 435 -39.72 5.91 -13.42
C MET A 435 -39.93 4.56 -14.12
N GLN A 436 -39.48 3.46 -13.50
CA GLN A 436 -40.09 2.15 -13.67
C GLN A 436 -40.20 1.38 -12.34
N LYS A 437 -41.22 0.53 -12.31
CA LYS A 437 -41.95 -0.03 -11.17
C LYS A 437 -41.11 -0.81 -10.15
N LYS A 438 -41.61 -0.74 -8.90
CA LYS A 438 -41.32 -1.61 -7.76
C LYS A 438 -41.24 -3.09 -8.15
N ILE A 439 -40.12 -3.72 -7.82
CA ILE A 439 -40.05 -5.13 -7.47
C ILE A 439 -39.23 -5.20 -6.16
N ASN A 440 -39.82 -5.78 -5.11
CA ASN A 440 -39.20 -5.90 -3.80
C ASN A 440 -37.93 -6.78 -3.88
N PRO A 441 -36.78 -6.38 -3.27
CA PRO A 441 -35.62 -7.26 -3.21
C PRO A 441 -35.72 -8.20 -2.01
N VAL A 442 -35.75 -9.49 -2.29
CA VAL A 442 -35.44 -10.56 -1.34
C VAL A 442 -33.92 -10.56 -1.09
N SER A 443 -33.53 -10.40 0.18
CA SER A 443 -32.24 -10.66 0.84
C SER A 443 -30.91 -10.39 0.12
N LYS A 444 -30.12 -9.47 0.70
CA LYS A 444 -28.72 -9.14 0.40
C LYS A 444 -27.77 -10.34 0.61
N VAL A 445 -27.25 -10.88 -0.49
CA VAL A 445 -25.94 -11.57 -0.53
C VAL A 445 -25.12 -10.82 -1.57
N ASN A 446 -23.86 -10.49 -1.25
CA ASN A 446 -22.89 -9.87 -2.18
C ASN A 446 -22.68 -10.78 -3.39
N ARG A 447 -23.60 -10.76 -4.37
CA ARG A 447 -23.44 -11.46 -5.63
C ARG A 447 -22.49 -10.65 -6.49
N PHE A 448 -21.38 -11.28 -6.88
CA PHE A 448 -20.52 -10.74 -7.92
C PHE A 448 -21.33 -10.41 -9.17
N SER A 449 -20.89 -9.39 -9.92
CA SER A 449 -21.30 -9.28 -11.32
C SER A 449 -20.95 -10.59 -12.05
N PRO A 450 -21.74 -11.03 -13.04
CA PRO A 450 -21.46 -12.25 -13.82
C PRO A 450 -20.02 -12.33 -14.34
N MET A 451 -19.43 -11.22 -14.78
CA MET A 451 -18.03 -11.16 -15.23
C MET A 451 -17.04 -11.51 -14.10
N ARG A 452 -17.16 -10.88 -12.93
CA ARG A 452 -16.33 -11.18 -11.76
C ARG A 452 -16.49 -12.63 -11.29
N LEU A 453 -17.70 -13.19 -11.39
CA LEU A 453 -17.92 -14.60 -11.06
C LEU A 453 -17.22 -15.52 -12.05
N ALA A 454 -17.27 -15.23 -13.35
CA ALA A 454 -16.53 -15.97 -14.37
C ALA A 454 -15.02 -15.95 -14.11
N ILE A 455 -14.44 -14.77 -13.85
CA ILE A 455 -13.01 -14.64 -13.52
C ILE A 455 -12.68 -15.40 -12.22
N ALA A 456 -13.55 -15.31 -11.21
CA ALA A 456 -13.35 -16.02 -9.94
C ALA A 456 -13.40 -17.54 -10.09
N LEU A 457 -14.31 -18.08 -10.92
CA LEU A 457 -14.36 -19.51 -11.22
C LEU A 457 -13.10 -19.96 -11.95
N LEU A 458 -12.65 -19.18 -12.94
CA LEU A 458 -11.50 -19.54 -13.76
C LEU A 458 -10.17 -19.51 -12.98
N ILE A 459 -9.96 -18.50 -12.12
CA ILE A 459 -8.73 -18.41 -11.30
C ILE A 459 -8.71 -19.46 -10.18
N GLN A 460 -9.86 -19.81 -9.60
CA GLN A 460 -9.96 -20.80 -8.51
C GLN A 460 -10.03 -22.25 -9.01
N PHE A 461 -10.48 -22.46 -10.26
CA PHE A 461 -10.63 -23.76 -10.89
C PHE A 461 -10.05 -23.77 -12.31
N PRO A 462 -8.72 -23.63 -12.49
CA PRO A 462 -8.10 -23.47 -13.81
C PRO A 462 -8.42 -24.60 -14.80
N HIS A 463 -8.63 -25.82 -14.31
CA HIS A 463 -8.95 -27.00 -15.12
C HIS A 463 -10.18 -26.83 -16.03
N ILE A 464 -11.13 -25.96 -15.68
CA ILE A 464 -12.34 -25.72 -16.51
C ILE A 464 -12.03 -25.08 -17.86
N ALA A 465 -10.85 -24.46 -18.02
CA ALA A 465 -10.42 -23.89 -19.29
C ALA A 465 -10.21 -24.97 -20.37
N GLN A 466 -9.85 -26.19 -19.96
CA GLN A 466 -9.53 -27.29 -20.88
C GLN A 466 -10.78 -27.96 -21.47
N SER A 467 -11.92 -27.83 -20.78
CA SER A 467 -13.22 -28.41 -21.16
C SER A 467 -14.06 -27.51 -22.07
N LEU A 468 -13.60 -26.30 -22.39
CA LEU A 468 -14.36 -25.39 -23.27
C LEU A 468 -14.30 -25.82 -24.73
N SER A 469 -15.47 -25.89 -25.37
CA SER A 469 -15.60 -26.08 -26.81
C SER A 469 -15.06 -24.89 -27.62
N ASP A 470 -14.75 -25.11 -28.90
CA ASP A 470 -14.31 -24.05 -29.82
C ASP A 470 -15.33 -22.89 -29.89
N LYS A 471 -16.63 -23.21 -29.84
CA LYS A 471 -17.71 -22.22 -29.81
C LYS A 471 -17.64 -21.33 -28.56
N GLN A 472 -17.30 -21.90 -27.40
CA GLN A 472 -17.15 -21.13 -26.15
C GLN A 472 -15.87 -20.29 -26.16
N CYS A 473 -14.79 -20.79 -26.76
CA CYS A 473 -13.57 -20.01 -26.99
C CYS A 473 -13.86 -18.79 -27.89
N GLN A 474 -14.69 -18.96 -28.94
CA GLN A 474 -15.12 -17.85 -29.79
C GLN A 474 -15.96 -16.83 -29.01
N ILE A 475 -16.87 -17.28 -28.12
CA ILE A 475 -17.68 -16.38 -27.28
C ILE A 475 -16.77 -15.45 -26.47
N LEU A 476 -15.75 -15.98 -25.79
CA LEU A 476 -14.80 -15.20 -24.98
C LEU A 476 -14.19 -14.03 -25.78
N ASN A 477 -13.75 -14.30 -27.02
CA ASN A 477 -13.15 -13.29 -27.89
C ASN A 477 -14.14 -12.21 -28.38
N THR A 478 -15.45 -12.46 -28.27
CA THR A 478 -16.49 -11.49 -28.68
C THR A 478 -17.02 -10.64 -27.52
N LEU A 479 -16.65 -10.96 -26.27
CA LEU A 479 -17.14 -10.24 -25.10
C LEU A 479 -16.55 -8.83 -25.07
N LYS A 480 -17.38 -7.80 -25.22
CA LYS A 480 -16.98 -6.38 -25.07
C LYS A 480 -17.62 -5.75 -23.83
N LEU A 481 -17.38 -6.36 -22.67
CA LEU A 481 -17.87 -5.90 -21.37
C LEU A 481 -16.69 -5.52 -20.47
N PRO A 482 -16.88 -4.65 -19.46
CA PRO A 482 -15.84 -4.35 -18.48
C PRO A 482 -15.32 -5.64 -17.82
N GLY A 483 -14.02 -5.91 -17.92
CA GLY A 483 -13.37 -7.11 -17.39
C GLY A 483 -13.19 -8.26 -18.39
N SER A 484 -13.71 -8.13 -19.62
CA SER A 484 -13.49 -9.13 -20.69
C SER A 484 -12.01 -9.39 -20.96
N ASP A 485 -11.19 -8.34 -21.02
CA ASP A 485 -9.77 -8.47 -21.37
C ASP A 485 -9.02 -9.36 -20.39
N LEU A 486 -9.27 -9.17 -19.09
CA LEU A 486 -8.67 -10.00 -18.04
C LEU A 486 -9.19 -11.45 -18.11
N LEU A 487 -10.48 -11.67 -18.37
CA LEU A 487 -11.04 -13.02 -18.52
C LEU A 487 -10.40 -13.76 -19.71
N VAL A 488 -10.25 -13.10 -20.85
CA VAL A 488 -9.65 -13.66 -22.08
C VAL A 488 -8.16 -13.91 -21.89
N GLN A 489 -7.42 -12.99 -21.27
CA GLN A 489 -6.02 -13.18 -20.95
C GLN A 489 -5.82 -14.36 -19.99
N LEU A 490 -6.59 -14.41 -18.90
CA LEU A 490 -6.54 -15.50 -17.92
C LEU A 490 -6.81 -16.85 -18.59
N PHE A 491 -7.86 -16.93 -19.42
CA PHE A 491 -8.18 -18.13 -20.19
C PHE A 491 -7.03 -18.53 -21.13
N SER A 492 -6.45 -17.57 -21.85
CA SER A 492 -5.39 -17.84 -22.82
C SER A 492 -4.14 -18.40 -22.14
N VAL A 493 -3.75 -17.84 -20.99
CA VAL A 493 -2.61 -18.30 -20.19
C VAL A 493 -2.84 -19.73 -19.69
N ILE A 494 -4.02 -20.02 -19.12
CA ILE A 494 -4.34 -21.36 -18.63
C ILE A 494 -4.40 -22.38 -19.77
N LYS A 495 -4.89 -21.99 -20.95
CA LYS A 495 -4.95 -22.88 -22.13
C LYS A 495 -3.55 -23.21 -22.65
N GLN A 496 -2.62 -22.25 -22.61
CA GLN A 496 -1.23 -22.45 -23.02
C GLN A 496 -0.40 -23.21 -21.98
N GLN A 497 -0.72 -23.07 -20.69
CA GLN A 497 -0.01 -23.68 -19.56
C GLN A 497 -1.00 -24.38 -18.60
N PRO A 498 -1.52 -25.58 -18.97
CA PRO A 498 -2.55 -26.30 -18.21
C PRO A 498 -2.13 -26.72 -16.80
N GLU A 499 -0.83 -26.76 -16.53
CA GLU A 499 -0.22 -27.11 -15.25
C GLU A 499 -0.31 -26.01 -14.19
N LEU A 500 -0.63 -24.77 -14.58
CA LEU A 500 -0.70 -23.65 -13.65
C LEU A 500 -1.83 -23.83 -12.62
N THR A 501 -1.43 -23.88 -11.37
CA THR A 501 -2.37 -23.88 -10.23
C THR A 501 -2.86 -22.47 -9.91
N SER A 502 -3.90 -22.38 -9.08
CA SER A 502 -4.44 -21.08 -8.64
C SER A 502 -3.38 -20.17 -8.00
N ALA A 503 -2.45 -20.73 -7.22
CA ALA A 503 -1.38 -19.97 -6.58
C ALA A 503 -0.30 -19.51 -7.57
N MET A 504 0.00 -20.32 -8.59
CA MET A 504 0.95 -19.96 -9.66
C MET A 504 0.39 -18.87 -10.57
N LEU A 505 -0.89 -18.98 -10.94
CA LEU A 505 -1.58 -17.96 -11.72
C LEU A 505 -1.55 -16.61 -11.01
N LEU A 506 -1.67 -16.58 -9.68
CA LEU A 506 -1.55 -15.33 -8.94
C LEU A 506 -0.18 -14.67 -9.15
N GLU A 507 0.92 -15.43 -9.14
CA GLU A 507 2.27 -14.90 -9.34
C GLU A 507 2.56 -14.54 -10.81
N TYR A 508 1.88 -15.15 -11.78
CA TYR A 508 2.02 -14.79 -13.19
C TYR A 508 1.72 -13.31 -13.45
N TRP A 509 0.73 -12.73 -12.76
CA TRP A 509 0.37 -11.31 -12.88
C TRP A 509 1.06 -10.41 -11.85
N ARG A 510 2.07 -10.87 -11.11
CA ARG A 510 2.64 -10.11 -10.00
C ARG A 510 3.12 -8.70 -10.38
N ASP A 511 3.77 -8.56 -11.52
CA ASP A 511 4.29 -7.26 -11.97
C ASP A 511 3.19 -6.33 -12.53
N ASP A 512 1.97 -6.86 -12.73
CA ASP A 512 0.76 -6.10 -13.05
C ASP A 512 -0.04 -5.85 -11.77
N GLU A 513 0.29 -4.75 -11.07
CA GLU A 513 -0.32 -4.41 -9.78
C GLU A 513 -1.86 -4.38 -9.81
N VAL A 514 -2.45 -3.99 -10.95
CA VAL A 514 -3.90 -3.86 -11.10
C VAL A 514 -4.53 -5.25 -11.18
N HIS A 515 -4.06 -6.10 -12.10
CA HIS A 515 -4.60 -7.45 -12.26
C HIS A 515 -4.28 -8.34 -11.06
N TYR A 516 -3.06 -8.26 -10.52
CA TYR A 516 -2.67 -9.00 -9.30
C TYR A 516 -3.65 -8.75 -8.16
N LYS A 517 -3.95 -7.47 -7.88
CA LYS A 517 -4.87 -7.09 -6.80
C LYS A 517 -6.28 -7.63 -7.02
N ILE A 518 -6.79 -7.57 -8.25
CA ILE A 518 -8.13 -8.08 -8.59
C ILE A 518 -8.18 -9.61 -8.41
N LEU A 519 -7.22 -10.34 -8.97
CA LEU A 519 -7.15 -11.79 -8.89
C LEU A 519 -6.98 -12.28 -7.44
N LYS A 520 -6.10 -11.62 -6.67
CA LYS A 520 -5.90 -11.88 -5.23
C LYS A 520 -7.19 -11.73 -4.43
N GLN A 521 -7.98 -10.70 -4.74
CA GLN A 521 -9.28 -10.49 -4.08
C GLN A 521 -10.29 -11.58 -4.46
N LEU A 522 -10.40 -11.92 -5.75
CA LEU A 522 -11.34 -12.94 -6.24
C LEU A 522 -10.98 -14.35 -5.74
N MET A 523 -9.70 -14.64 -5.53
CA MET A 523 -9.21 -15.90 -4.95
C MET A 523 -9.72 -16.15 -3.51
N GLY A 524 -9.87 -15.08 -2.73
CA GLY A 524 -10.37 -15.11 -1.36
C GLY A 524 -11.86 -15.42 -1.21
N TYR A 525 -12.61 -15.38 -2.31
CA TYR A 525 -14.05 -15.59 -2.25
C TYR A 525 -14.43 -17.07 -2.11
N SER A 526 -15.40 -17.34 -1.22
CA SER A 526 -15.95 -18.69 -1.02
C SER A 526 -17.00 -19.00 -2.09
N ILE A 527 -16.63 -19.80 -3.07
CA ILE A 527 -17.55 -20.33 -4.08
C ILE A 527 -18.33 -21.49 -3.47
N THR A 528 -19.64 -21.34 -3.32
CA THR A 528 -20.54 -22.34 -2.75
C THR A 528 -20.99 -23.42 -3.74
N ILE A 529 -20.52 -23.35 -4.99
CA ILE A 529 -20.85 -24.30 -6.05
C ILE A 529 -20.06 -25.61 -5.80
N PRO A 530 -20.71 -26.78 -5.78
CA PRO A 530 -20.01 -28.06 -5.73
C PRO A 530 -19.05 -28.19 -6.91
N LYS A 531 -17.88 -28.82 -6.71
CA LYS A 531 -16.87 -28.96 -7.78
C LYS A 531 -17.43 -29.56 -9.08
N SER A 532 -18.33 -30.53 -8.97
CA SER A 532 -19.00 -31.15 -10.13
C SER A 532 -19.89 -30.19 -10.94
N GLY A 533 -20.33 -29.09 -10.34
CA GLY A 533 -21.18 -28.07 -10.98
C GLY A 533 -20.43 -26.83 -11.46
N VAL A 534 -19.14 -26.69 -11.17
CA VAL A 534 -18.34 -25.49 -11.54
C VAL A 534 -18.31 -25.30 -13.05
N GLN A 535 -18.13 -26.38 -13.82
CA GLN A 535 -18.12 -26.33 -15.28
C GLN A 535 -19.46 -25.81 -15.83
N ALA A 536 -20.57 -26.42 -15.39
CA ALA A 536 -21.90 -26.06 -15.85
C ALA A 536 -22.23 -24.59 -15.53
N GLU A 537 -21.88 -24.12 -14.33
CA GLU A 537 -22.06 -22.71 -13.96
C GLU A 537 -21.25 -21.79 -14.87
N PHE A 538 -19.98 -22.13 -15.13
CA PHE A 538 -19.13 -21.32 -15.99
C PHE A 538 -19.68 -21.27 -17.43
N ASP A 539 -20.16 -22.40 -17.95
CA ASP A 539 -20.79 -22.47 -19.26
C ASP A 539 -22.04 -21.59 -19.37
N ASP A 540 -22.88 -21.59 -18.34
CA ASP A 540 -24.09 -20.76 -18.28
C ASP A 540 -23.75 -19.28 -18.10
N LEU A 541 -22.70 -18.95 -17.35
CA LEU A 541 -22.17 -17.58 -17.26
C LEU A 541 -21.67 -17.08 -18.61
N LEU A 542 -20.98 -17.90 -19.40
CA LEU A 542 -20.54 -17.49 -20.74
C LEU A 542 -21.73 -17.22 -21.67
N LYS A 543 -22.78 -18.06 -21.63
CA LYS A 543 -24.02 -17.81 -22.38
C LYS A 543 -24.68 -16.51 -21.94
N PHE A 544 -24.76 -16.27 -20.63
CA PHE A 544 -25.34 -15.06 -20.06
C PHE A 544 -24.56 -13.80 -20.48
N LEU A 545 -23.23 -13.84 -20.42
CA LEU A 545 -22.37 -12.72 -20.83
C LEU A 545 -22.50 -12.44 -22.32
N LYS A 546 -22.55 -13.48 -23.16
CA LYS A 546 -22.80 -13.33 -24.61
C LYS A 546 -24.13 -12.63 -24.88
N LYS A 547 -25.20 -13.09 -24.22
CA LYS A 547 -26.53 -12.49 -24.32
C LYS A 547 -26.52 -11.02 -23.90
N SER A 548 -25.83 -10.70 -22.81
CA SER A 548 -25.68 -9.33 -22.30
C SER A 548 -24.97 -8.41 -23.31
N VAL A 549 -23.99 -8.93 -24.07
CA VAL A 549 -23.33 -8.17 -25.14
C VAL A 549 -24.32 -7.83 -26.26
N ILE A 550 -25.12 -8.82 -26.68
CA ILE A 550 -26.12 -8.63 -27.75
C ILE A 550 -27.19 -7.63 -27.31
N GLU A 551 -27.68 -7.75 -26.07
CA GLU A 551 -28.67 -6.81 -25.50
C GLU A 551 -28.11 -5.38 -25.43
N ASN A 552 -26.87 -5.19 -24.97
CA ASN A 552 -26.22 -3.88 -24.97
C ASN A 552 -26.06 -3.29 -26.38
N GLN A 553 -25.76 -4.11 -27.39
CA GLN A 553 -25.67 -3.66 -28.78
C GLN A 553 -27.03 -3.21 -29.33
N ILE A 554 -28.09 -3.97 -29.02
CA ILE A 554 -29.47 -3.60 -29.37
C ILE A 554 -29.83 -2.26 -28.71
N ASP A 555 -29.57 -2.11 -27.41
CA ASP A 555 -29.88 -0.89 -26.68
C ASP A 555 -29.12 0.33 -27.22
N ASN A 556 -27.84 0.16 -27.56
CA ASN A 556 -27.03 1.23 -28.17
C ASN A 556 -27.59 1.65 -29.53
N LEU A 557 -27.93 0.70 -30.40
CA LEU A 557 -28.55 0.99 -31.71
C LEU A 557 -29.93 1.63 -31.55
N LEU A 558 -30.74 1.20 -30.58
CA LEU A 558 -32.04 1.83 -30.29
C LEU A 558 -31.89 3.25 -29.75
N GLN A 559 -30.86 3.52 -28.94
CA GLN A 559 -30.57 4.87 -28.44
C GLN A 559 -30.06 5.78 -29.57
N GLN A 560 -29.13 5.30 -30.39
CA GLN A 560 -28.63 6.03 -31.55
C GLN A 560 -29.76 6.35 -32.53
N GLY A 561 -30.65 5.38 -32.79
CA GLY A 561 -31.84 5.59 -33.61
C GLY A 561 -32.77 6.68 -33.10
N LYS A 562 -32.87 6.87 -31.76
CA LYS A 562 -33.66 7.94 -31.14
C LYS A 562 -32.97 9.31 -31.20
N GLN A 563 -31.64 9.37 -31.29
CA GLN A 563 -30.88 10.62 -31.26
C GLN A 563 -30.58 11.16 -32.66
N THR A 564 -30.09 10.31 -33.56
CA THR A 564 -29.52 10.70 -34.86
C THR A 564 -30.17 9.97 -36.04
N GLY A 565 -31.06 9.01 -35.78
CA GLY A 565 -31.56 8.08 -36.79
C GLY A 565 -30.56 6.96 -37.11
N LEU A 566 -31.05 5.87 -37.71
CA LEU A 566 -30.22 4.73 -38.15
C LEU A 566 -30.16 4.66 -39.68
N ASN A 567 -28.97 4.36 -40.21
CA ASN A 567 -28.77 4.08 -41.63
C ASN A 567 -29.25 2.66 -42.01
N VAL A 568 -29.22 2.32 -43.30
CA VAL A 568 -29.73 1.03 -43.81
C VAL A 568 -28.94 -0.17 -43.26
N GLN A 569 -27.63 -0.04 -43.06
CA GLN A 569 -26.79 -1.10 -42.50
C GLN A 569 -27.07 -1.31 -41.01
N GLU A 570 -27.20 -0.24 -40.23
CA GLU A 570 -27.51 -0.28 -38.81
C GLU A 570 -28.92 -0.85 -38.53
N LYS A 571 -29.91 -0.53 -39.39
CA LYS A 571 -31.25 -1.13 -39.32
C LYS A 571 -31.20 -2.65 -39.58
N LYS A 572 -30.44 -3.09 -40.57
CA LYS A 572 -30.23 -4.52 -40.85
C LYS A 572 -29.52 -5.21 -39.68
N GLN A 573 -28.52 -4.56 -39.09
CA GLN A 573 -27.81 -5.07 -37.92
C GLN A 573 -28.74 -5.20 -36.70
N LEU A 574 -29.54 -4.18 -36.40
CA LEU A 574 -30.52 -4.23 -35.31
C LEU A 574 -31.53 -5.38 -35.49
N TYR A 575 -32.08 -5.53 -36.70
CA TYR A 575 -33.00 -6.62 -37.02
C TYR A 575 -32.36 -8.01 -36.84
N HIS A 576 -31.11 -8.18 -37.30
CA HIS A 576 -30.36 -9.42 -37.12
C HIS A 576 -30.13 -9.74 -35.63
N LEU A 577 -29.72 -8.76 -34.82
CA LEU A 577 -29.50 -8.93 -33.38
C LEU A 577 -30.80 -9.28 -32.62
N MET A 578 -31.93 -8.67 -33.00
CA MET A 578 -33.24 -8.98 -32.42
C MET A 578 -33.73 -10.39 -32.80
N LEU A 579 -33.48 -10.85 -34.04
CA LEU A 579 -33.76 -12.23 -34.44
C LEU A 579 -32.88 -13.23 -33.69
N THR A 580 -31.61 -12.90 -33.46
CA THR A 580 -30.67 -13.77 -32.73
C THR A 580 -31.12 -13.99 -31.28
N THR A 581 -31.63 -12.94 -30.62
CA THR A 581 -32.15 -13.03 -29.25
C THR A 581 -33.50 -13.77 -29.12
N LEU A 582 -34.27 -13.86 -30.22
CA LEU A 582 -35.50 -14.65 -30.27
C LEU A 582 -35.25 -16.15 -30.43
N HIS A 583 -34.18 -16.55 -31.12
CA HIS A 583 -33.81 -17.97 -31.31
C HIS A 583 -33.03 -18.57 -30.13
N GLU A 584 -32.49 -17.74 -29.23
CA GLU A 584 -31.77 -18.16 -28.02
C GLU A 584 -32.67 -18.18 -26.75
N ARG A 585 -33.98 -17.89 -26.88
CA ARG A 585 -35.01 -18.12 -25.85
C ARG A 585 -35.65 -19.48 -26.06
#